data_AF-A0A183F955-F1
#
_entry.id   AF-A0A183F955-F1
#
_cell.length_a   1.000
_cell.length_b   1.000
_cell.length_c   1.000
_cell.angle_alpha   90.00
_cell.angle_beta   90.00
_cell.angle_gamma   90.00
#
_symmetry.space_group_name_H-M   'P 1'
#
loop_
_entity.id
_entity.type
_entity.pdbx_description
1 polymer ?
#
loop_
_entity_poly.entity_id
_entity_poly.type
_entity_poly.pdbx_seq_one_letter_code
_entity_poly.pdbx_strand_id
1 'polypeptide(L)'
;VVCDRTGIDPQDRLSKNSRKRKWLVRSIDESRFVKYEQFNIQHEYLLTDNPESQIRIRSREQNNRSTYTLTKRDLHKGKEFIETRTQITFREYTRYQTMRDKSRAPLLKQRRCFMVGNQYFNLDIYTVIPPSASSLHMDHQLIFLETYTTIPKGEPVLLPDFLTIEKVLHLRSFSRLLHCLKVGPGGR
;
A
#
# COMPACT_ATOMS: atom_id res chain seq x y z
N VAL A 1 18.39 -4.37 14.92
CA VAL A 1 17.98 -5.55 15.73
C VAL A 1 17.47 -5.01 17.05
N VAL A 2 16.15 -4.81 17.20
CA VAL A 2 15.53 -4.15 18.38
C VAL A 2 14.35 -4.97 18.95
N CYS A 3 13.89 -6.00 18.23
CA CYS A 3 12.72 -6.79 18.64
C CYS A 3 13.01 -7.77 19.79
N ASP A 4 14.26 -8.20 19.98
CA ASP A 4 14.59 -9.25 20.97
C ASP A 4 14.47 -8.79 22.43
N ARG A 5 14.36 -7.48 22.71
CA ARG A 5 14.31 -6.94 24.09
C ARG A 5 12.91 -6.82 24.70
N THR A 6 11.85 -7.15 23.96
CA THR A 6 10.46 -6.89 24.42
C THR A 6 9.58 -8.13 24.57
N GLY A 7 10.06 -9.33 24.26
CA GLY A 7 9.25 -10.56 24.34
C GLY A 7 8.03 -10.57 23.40
N ILE A 8 7.95 -9.62 22.47
CA ILE A 8 6.91 -9.54 21.45
C ILE A 8 7.36 -10.46 20.31
N ASP A 9 6.67 -11.59 20.14
CA ASP A 9 6.83 -12.43 18.94
C ASP A 9 6.68 -11.52 17.71
N PRO A 10 7.73 -11.35 16.89
CA PRO A 10 7.68 -10.44 15.75
C PRO A 10 6.59 -10.82 14.72
N GLN A 11 6.01 -12.02 14.85
CA GLN A 11 5.14 -12.68 13.89
C GLN A 11 5.72 -12.64 12.47
N ASP A 12 4.99 -13.19 11.53
CA ASP A 12 5.38 -13.33 10.12
C ASP A 12 5.87 -12.03 9.47
N ARG A 13 5.49 -10.85 9.97
CA ARG A 13 5.78 -9.55 9.34
C ARG A 13 7.25 -9.13 9.42
N LEU A 14 7.95 -9.51 10.48
CA LEU A 14 9.34 -9.10 10.74
C LEU A 14 10.35 -10.22 10.47
N SER A 15 9.87 -11.42 10.11
CA SER A 15 10.74 -12.55 9.76
C SER A 15 11.54 -12.27 8.48
N LYS A 16 12.79 -12.75 8.42
CA LYS A 16 13.70 -12.56 7.28
C LYS A 16 13.16 -13.13 5.97
N ASN A 17 12.37 -14.20 6.04
CA ASN A 17 11.74 -14.84 4.88
C ASN A 17 10.32 -14.33 4.60
N SER A 18 9.88 -13.28 5.30
CA SER A 18 8.56 -12.70 5.10
C SER A 18 8.39 -12.14 3.69
N ARG A 19 7.26 -12.45 3.06
CA ARG A 19 6.92 -12.00 1.73
C ARG A 19 5.55 -11.34 1.75
N LYS A 20 5.45 -10.22 1.03
CA LYS A 20 4.16 -9.58 0.81
C LYS A 20 3.31 -10.40 -0.16
N ARG A 21 2.05 -10.62 0.20
CA ARG A 21 0.99 -11.17 -0.66
C ARG A 21 -0.08 -10.10 -0.84
N LYS A 22 -0.71 -10.08 -2.01
CA LYS A 22 -1.69 -9.06 -2.37
C LYS A 22 -2.79 -9.65 -3.25
N TRP A 23 -4.03 -9.22 -3.03
CA TRP A 23 -5.21 -9.65 -3.78
C TRP A 23 -6.05 -8.44 -4.17
N LEU A 24 -6.74 -8.53 -5.31
CA LEU A 24 -7.86 -7.66 -5.64
C LEU A 24 -9.11 -8.24 -4.97
N VAL A 25 -9.85 -7.41 -4.26
CA VAL A 25 -11.09 -7.79 -3.57
C VAL A 25 -12.26 -7.23 -4.37
N ARG A 26 -13.27 -8.07 -4.61
CA ARG A 26 -14.52 -7.68 -5.30
C ARG A 26 -15.47 -6.98 -4.35
N SER A 27 -15.72 -7.56 -3.20
CA SER A 27 -16.69 -7.04 -2.22
C SER A 27 -16.33 -7.43 -0.80
N ILE A 28 -16.94 -6.70 0.14
CA ILE A 28 -16.78 -6.86 1.59
C ILE A 28 -18.16 -7.10 2.18
N ASP A 29 -18.33 -8.16 2.97
CA ASP A 29 -19.50 -8.33 3.83
C ASP A 29 -19.28 -7.55 5.14
N GLU A 30 -19.81 -6.33 5.18
CA GLU A 30 -19.64 -5.43 6.32
C GLU A 30 -20.31 -5.96 7.60
N SER A 31 -21.34 -6.80 7.50
CA SER A 31 -22.05 -7.35 8.66
C SER A 31 -21.21 -8.36 9.46
N ARG A 32 -20.21 -8.96 8.80
CA ARG A 32 -19.31 -9.97 9.36
C ARG A 32 -17.91 -9.45 9.60
N PHE A 33 -17.65 -8.17 9.33
CA PHE A 33 -16.33 -7.60 9.41
C PHE A 33 -15.83 -7.59 10.87
N VAL A 34 -14.62 -8.12 11.09
CA VAL A 34 -14.00 -8.16 12.42
C VAL A 34 -13.56 -6.78 12.90
N LYS A 35 -13.26 -6.61 14.18
CA LYS A 35 -12.72 -5.34 14.69
C LYS A 35 -11.46 -4.91 13.92
N TYR A 36 -11.39 -3.63 13.55
CA TYR A 36 -10.28 -3.06 12.78
C TYR A 36 -9.88 -1.67 13.25
N GLU A 37 -8.65 -1.29 12.94
CA GLU A 37 -8.17 0.09 13.00
C GLU A 37 -8.22 0.72 11.61
N GLN A 38 -8.72 1.94 11.49
CA GLN A 38 -8.86 2.63 10.21
C GLN A 38 -7.95 3.84 10.10
N PHE A 39 -7.35 4.02 8.91
CA PHE A 39 -6.49 5.14 8.58
C PHE A 39 -6.89 5.77 7.25
N ASN A 40 -6.92 7.10 7.18
CA ASN A 40 -6.92 7.81 5.92
C ASN A 40 -5.47 7.94 5.45
N ILE A 41 -5.21 7.59 4.19
CA ILE A 41 -3.86 7.59 3.62
C ILE A 41 -3.88 8.34 2.29
N GLN A 42 -2.96 9.29 2.15
CA GLN A 42 -2.67 9.98 0.90
C GLN A 42 -1.23 9.71 0.49
N HIS A 43 -1.04 9.26 -0.76
CA HIS A 43 0.28 9.20 -1.38
C HIS A 43 0.38 10.20 -2.53
N GLU A 44 1.48 10.92 -2.58
CA GLU A 44 1.83 11.80 -3.69
C GLU A 44 3.24 11.46 -4.17
N TYR A 45 3.43 11.51 -5.49
CA TYR A 45 4.73 11.30 -6.11
C TYR A 45 5.42 12.64 -6.31
N LEU A 46 6.73 12.66 -6.09
CA LEU A 46 7.55 13.85 -6.31
C LEU A 46 8.25 13.76 -7.65
N LEU A 47 8.61 14.92 -8.19
CA LEU A 47 9.49 15.02 -9.36
C LEU A 47 10.86 14.40 -9.02
N THR A 48 11.46 13.77 -10.03
CA THR A 48 12.79 13.19 -9.98
C THR A 48 13.43 13.34 -11.34
N ASP A 49 14.69 13.71 -11.37
CA ASP A 49 15.54 13.78 -12.56
C ASP A 49 16.01 12.38 -13.00
N ASN A 50 16.11 11.44 -12.05
CA ASN A 50 16.45 10.06 -12.33
C ASN A 50 15.20 9.23 -12.68
N PRO A 51 15.07 8.70 -13.92
CA PRO A 51 13.94 7.86 -14.33
C PRO A 51 13.90 6.49 -13.62
N GLU A 52 15.04 6.04 -13.08
CA GLU A 52 15.14 4.79 -12.30
C GLU A 52 14.80 5.00 -10.81
N SER A 53 14.54 6.24 -10.41
CA SER A 53 14.11 6.59 -9.06
C SER A 53 12.61 6.85 -9.01
N GLN A 54 12.01 6.53 -7.87
CA GLN A 54 10.66 6.93 -7.52
C GLN A 54 10.66 7.47 -6.10
N ILE A 55 10.30 8.75 -5.98
CA ILE A 55 10.14 9.40 -4.69
C ILE A 55 8.64 9.63 -4.46
N ARG A 56 8.17 9.29 -3.28
CA ARG A 56 6.80 9.56 -2.85
C ARG A 56 6.77 10.03 -1.41
N ILE A 57 5.85 10.93 -1.11
CA ILE A 57 5.46 11.28 0.24
C ILE A 57 4.13 10.60 0.58
N ARG A 58 3.97 10.29 1.86
CA ARG A 58 2.73 9.73 2.41
C ARG A 58 2.34 10.49 3.67
N SER A 59 1.08 10.88 3.75
CA SER A 59 0.42 11.15 5.03
C SER A 59 -0.44 9.94 5.42
N ARG A 60 -0.50 9.68 6.72
CA ARG A 60 -1.39 8.69 7.34
C ARG A 60 -2.03 9.35 8.53
N GLU A 61 -3.35 9.37 8.54
CA GLU A 61 -4.15 10.04 9.55
C GLU A 61 -5.11 9.06 10.24
N GLN A 62 -5.23 9.19 11.55
CA GLN A 62 -6.23 8.53 12.39
C GLN A 62 -6.46 9.38 13.64
N ASN A 63 -7.71 9.54 14.07
CA ASN A 63 -8.07 10.24 15.31
C ASN A 63 -7.41 11.63 15.43
N ASN A 64 -7.47 12.43 14.35
CA ASN A 64 -6.86 13.77 14.24
C ASN A 64 -5.33 13.80 14.46
N ARG A 65 -4.65 12.65 14.37
CA ARG A 65 -3.19 12.55 14.42
C ARG A 65 -2.69 12.13 13.05
N SER A 66 -1.68 12.84 12.56
CA SER A 66 -1.05 12.55 11.28
C SER A 66 0.40 12.14 11.45
N THR A 67 0.84 11.19 10.63
CA THR A 67 2.24 10.81 10.47
C THR A 67 2.64 10.95 9.01
N TYR A 68 3.87 11.35 8.78
CA TYR A 68 4.38 11.62 7.45
C TYR A 68 5.61 10.78 7.15
N THR A 69 5.74 10.35 5.91
CA THR A 69 6.82 9.48 5.48
C THR A 69 7.26 9.86 4.08
N LEU A 70 8.58 10.03 3.89
CA LEU A 70 9.21 10.06 2.59
C LEU A 70 9.66 8.63 2.25
N THR A 71 9.41 8.19 1.02
CA THR A 71 9.91 6.91 0.51
C THR A 71 10.61 7.12 -0.81
N LYS A 72 11.88 6.72 -0.88
CA LYS A 72 12.66 6.68 -2.11
C LYS A 72 12.84 5.23 -2.53
N ARG A 73 12.52 4.91 -3.77
CA ARG A 73 12.72 3.60 -4.38
C ARG A 73 13.64 3.77 -5.58
N ASP A 74 14.84 3.24 -5.47
CA ASP A 74 15.88 3.32 -6.50
C ASP A 74 16.15 1.94 -7.10
N LEU A 75 16.37 1.86 -8.41
CA LEU A 75 16.92 0.67 -9.04
C LEU A 75 18.43 0.58 -8.73
N HIS A 76 18.83 -0.46 -8.01
CA HIS A 76 20.23 -0.72 -7.68
C HIS A 76 20.82 -1.75 -8.66
N LYS A 77 21.95 -1.37 -9.29
CA LYS A 77 22.71 -2.22 -10.23
C LYS A 77 21.86 -2.87 -11.33
N GLY A 78 20.79 -2.18 -11.76
CA GLY A 78 19.90 -2.64 -12.84
C GLY A 78 19.08 -3.90 -12.56
N LYS A 79 19.11 -4.46 -11.34
CA LYS A 79 18.49 -5.77 -11.04
C LYS A 79 17.45 -5.73 -9.93
N GLU A 80 17.65 -4.89 -8.91
CA GLU A 80 16.80 -4.91 -7.72
C GLU A 80 16.43 -3.50 -7.28
N PHE A 81 15.21 -3.33 -6.77
CA PHE A 81 14.79 -2.05 -6.21
C PHE A 81 15.06 -2.01 -4.72
N ILE A 82 15.75 -0.97 -4.26
CA ILE A 82 15.93 -0.66 -2.84
C ILE A 82 14.92 0.40 -2.44
N GLU A 83 14.13 0.15 -1.40
CA GLU A 83 13.17 1.11 -0.84
C GLU A 83 13.70 1.65 0.50
N THR A 84 14.04 2.93 0.55
CA THR A 84 14.39 3.65 1.78
C THR A 84 13.19 4.45 2.26
N ARG A 85 12.88 4.32 3.55
CA ARG A 85 11.74 4.98 4.18
C ARG A 85 12.20 5.85 5.34
N THR A 86 11.86 7.13 5.30
CA THR A 86 12.24 8.11 6.31
C THR A 86 10.98 8.74 6.90
N GLN A 87 10.88 8.78 8.22
CA GLN A 87 9.84 9.56 8.89
C GLN A 87 10.20 11.04 8.80
N ILE A 88 9.22 11.87 8.45
CA ILE A 88 9.41 13.31 8.26
C ILE A 88 8.41 14.09 9.11
N THR A 89 8.73 15.33 9.38
CA THR A 89 7.87 16.30 10.07
C THR A 89 6.79 16.84 9.14
N PHE A 90 5.77 17.48 9.72
CA PHE A 90 4.74 18.19 8.94
C PHE A 90 5.31 19.31 8.07
N ARG A 91 6.31 20.05 8.58
CA ARG A 91 6.99 21.14 7.84
C ARG A 91 7.70 20.61 6.60
N GLU A 92 8.43 19.50 6.74
CA GLU A 92 9.09 18.83 5.61
C GLU A 92 8.06 18.29 4.62
N TYR A 93 7.00 17.64 5.10
CA TYR A 93 5.92 17.14 4.24
C TYR A 93 5.31 18.26 3.39
N THR A 94 4.99 19.41 4.01
CA THR A 94 4.45 20.59 3.32
C THR A 94 5.44 21.13 2.29
N ARG A 95 6.74 21.16 2.61
CA ARG A 95 7.78 21.55 1.65
C ARG A 95 7.85 20.57 0.48
N TYR A 96 7.76 19.26 0.72
CA TYR A 96 7.78 18.27 -0.36
C TYR A 96 6.56 18.35 -1.28
N GLN A 97 5.39 18.75 -0.77
CA GLN A 97 4.19 18.94 -1.61
C GLN A 97 4.40 19.96 -2.72
N THR A 98 5.25 20.98 -2.53
CA THR A 98 5.55 21.97 -3.57
C THR A 98 6.31 21.37 -4.75
N MET A 99 6.94 20.21 -4.56
CA MET A 99 7.70 19.46 -5.57
C MET A 99 6.92 18.25 -6.11
N ARG A 100 5.60 18.20 -5.91
CA ARG A 100 4.76 17.10 -6.41
C ARG A 100 4.82 17.02 -7.93
N ASP A 101 4.88 15.81 -8.44
CA ASP A 101 4.73 15.52 -9.86
C ASP A 101 3.25 15.63 -10.25
N LYS A 102 2.87 16.75 -10.87
CA LYS A 102 1.49 17.02 -11.29
C LYS A 102 1.02 16.13 -12.45
N SER A 103 1.92 15.44 -13.15
CA SER A 103 1.54 14.44 -14.16
C SER A 103 0.97 13.17 -13.52
N ARG A 104 1.21 12.99 -12.21
CA ARG A 104 0.76 11.83 -11.46
C ARG A 104 -0.41 12.15 -10.53
N ALA A 105 -1.41 11.28 -10.55
CA ALA A 105 -2.55 11.37 -9.65
C ALA A 105 -2.13 11.05 -8.19
N PRO A 106 -2.65 11.81 -7.20
CA PRO A 106 -2.54 11.40 -5.80
C PRO A 106 -3.35 10.12 -5.58
N LEU A 107 -2.86 9.26 -4.69
CA LEU A 107 -3.57 8.04 -4.30
C LEU A 107 -4.21 8.25 -2.93
N LEU A 108 -5.53 8.33 -2.90
CA LEU A 108 -6.34 8.51 -1.70
C LEU A 108 -7.05 7.20 -1.35
N LYS A 109 -6.89 6.74 -0.12
CA LYS A 109 -7.47 5.47 0.34
C LYS A 109 -7.74 5.45 1.83
N GLN A 110 -8.72 4.64 2.21
CA GLN A 110 -8.93 4.19 3.57
C GLN A 110 -8.26 2.82 3.75
N ARG A 111 -7.44 2.68 4.78
CA ARG A 111 -6.81 1.40 5.14
C ARG A 111 -7.42 0.88 6.43
N ARG A 112 -8.09 -0.28 6.34
CA ARG A 112 -8.51 -1.06 7.51
C ARG A 112 -7.44 -2.08 7.85
N CYS A 113 -7.04 -2.12 9.11
CA CYS A 113 -6.01 -2.98 9.66
C CYS A 113 -6.64 -3.94 10.67
N PHE A 114 -6.55 -5.24 10.46
CA PHE A 114 -7.23 -6.23 11.30
C PHE A 114 -6.48 -7.57 11.32
N MET A 115 -6.89 -8.43 12.24
CA MET A 115 -6.37 -9.79 12.42
C MET A 115 -7.45 -10.82 12.06
N VAL A 116 -7.06 -11.89 11.38
CA VAL A 116 -7.87 -13.12 11.26
C VAL A 116 -6.97 -14.29 11.65
N GLY A 117 -7.36 -15.02 12.69
CA GLY A 117 -6.45 -15.94 13.37
C GLY A 117 -5.17 -15.21 13.79
N ASN A 118 -4.01 -15.74 13.38
CA ASN A 118 -2.69 -15.14 13.65
C ASN A 118 -2.15 -14.32 12.48
N GLN A 119 -2.97 -13.97 11.50
CA GLN A 119 -2.54 -13.23 10.32
C GLN A 119 -3.05 -11.79 10.35
N TYR A 120 -2.11 -10.84 10.31
CA TYR A 120 -2.39 -9.42 10.17
C TYR A 120 -2.64 -9.03 8.71
N PHE A 121 -3.72 -8.32 8.43
CA PHE A 121 -4.08 -7.83 7.10
C PHE A 121 -4.19 -6.30 7.03
N ASN A 122 -3.88 -5.75 5.86
CA ASN A 122 -4.27 -4.39 5.48
C ASN A 122 -5.25 -4.47 4.31
N LEU A 123 -6.41 -3.86 4.44
CA LEU A 123 -7.40 -3.71 3.37
C LEU A 123 -7.43 -2.24 2.93
N ASP A 124 -6.97 -1.98 1.72
CA ASP A 124 -6.94 -0.66 1.09
C ASP A 124 -8.18 -0.46 0.23
N ILE A 125 -9.05 0.48 0.60
CA ILE A 125 -10.23 0.91 -0.16
C ILE A 125 -9.91 2.28 -0.75
N TYR A 126 -9.77 2.38 -2.07
CA TYR A 126 -9.46 3.66 -2.73
C TYR A 126 -10.72 4.53 -2.77
N THR A 127 -10.61 5.76 -2.26
CA THR A 127 -11.73 6.71 -2.21
C THR A 127 -11.83 7.56 -3.46
N VAL A 128 -10.72 7.68 -4.21
CA VAL A 128 -10.69 8.31 -5.53
C VAL A 128 -10.00 7.36 -6.48
N ILE A 129 -10.71 6.99 -7.54
CA ILE A 129 -10.20 6.10 -8.59
C ILE A 129 -9.72 6.98 -9.75
N PRO A 130 -8.42 6.93 -10.10
CA PRO A 130 -7.89 7.60 -11.29
C PRO A 130 -8.62 7.13 -12.55
N PRO A 131 -8.93 8.01 -13.52
CA PRO A 131 -9.62 7.63 -14.76
C PRO A 131 -8.92 6.49 -15.52
N SER A 132 -7.59 6.49 -15.49
CA SER A 132 -6.69 5.46 -16.02
C SER A 132 -6.82 4.08 -15.37
N ALA A 133 -7.52 3.99 -14.23
CA ALA A 133 -7.85 2.75 -13.52
C ALA A 133 -9.34 2.40 -13.58
N SER A 134 -10.12 3.04 -14.46
CA SER A 134 -11.57 2.78 -14.58
C SER A 134 -11.91 1.34 -14.94
N SER A 135 -11.06 0.62 -15.68
CA SER A 135 -11.29 -0.80 -15.99
C SER A 135 -11.03 -1.76 -14.83
N LEU A 136 -10.54 -1.25 -13.70
CA LEU A 136 -10.15 -2.07 -12.54
C LEU A 136 -11.14 -1.97 -11.38
N HIS A 137 -12.05 -1.00 -11.40
CA HIS A 137 -13.04 -0.89 -10.35
C HIS A 137 -14.16 -1.90 -10.59
N MET A 138 -14.63 -2.48 -9.49
CA MET A 138 -15.83 -3.33 -9.45
C MET A 138 -16.86 -2.53 -8.67
N ASP A 139 -18.04 -2.32 -9.24
CA ASP A 139 -19.13 -1.60 -8.56
C ASP A 139 -18.68 -0.26 -7.97
N HIS A 140 -17.91 0.50 -8.76
CA HIS A 140 -17.31 1.79 -8.40
C HIS A 140 -16.31 1.78 -7.23
N GLN A 141 -15.80 0.60 -6.86
CA GLN A 141 -14.79 0.44 -5.81
C GLN A 141 -13.53 -0.23 -6.31
N LEU A 142 -12.40 0.17 -5.74
CA LEU A 142 -11.12 -0.48 -5.96
C LEU A 142 -10.49 -0.85 -4.62
N ILE A 143 -10.46 -2.16 -4.34
CA ILE A 143 -10.12 -2.69 -3.02
C ILE A 143 -8.96 -3.67 -3.14
N PHE A 144 -7.95 -3.53 -2.28
CA PHE A 144 -6.86 -4.51 -2.19
C PHE A 144 -6.66 -5.03 -0.78
N LEU A 145 -6.50 -6.34 -0.67
CA LEU A 145 -6.03 -6.99 0.54
C LEU A 145 -4.52 -7.21 0.45
N GLU A 146 -3.78 -6.89 1.50
CA GLU A 146 -2.34 -7.10 1.62
C GLU A 146 -2.00 -7.79 2.95
N THR A 147 -1.06 -8.71 2.90
CA THR A 147 -0.43 -9.28 4.11
C THR A 147 1.06 -9.54 3.90
N TYR A 148 1.77 -9.72 5.00
CA TYR A 148 3.14 -10.22 5.03
C TYR A 148 3.12 -11.58 5.73
N THR A 149 3.63 -12.60 5.04
CA THR A 149 3.61 -13.98 5.53
C THR A 149 4.90 -14.72 5.17
N THR A 150 5.27 -15.69 5.99
CA THR A 150 6.36 -16.63 5.72
C THR A 150 5.91 -17.85 4.90
N ILE A 151 4.59 -18.01 4.71
CA ILE A 151 3.99 -19.07 3.89
C ILE A 151 4.56 -19.01 2.46
N PRO A 152 5.08 -20.13 1.91
CA PRO A 152 5.65 -20.20 0.56
C PRO A 152 4.71 -19.72 -0.55
N LYS A 153 5.27 -19.44 -1.74
CA LYS A 153 4.44 -19.00 -2.88
C LYS A 153 3.76 -20.24 -3.47
N GLY A 154 2.44 -20.19 -3.63
CA GLY A 154 1.65 -21.32 -4.13
C GLY A 154 0.84 -22.00 -3.03
N GLU A 155 1.31 -21.90 -1.79
CA GLU A 155 0.58 -22.37 -0.62
C GLU A 155 -0.56 -21.41 -0.24
N PRO A 156 -1.71 -21.93 0.20
CA PRO A 156 -2.85 -21.12 0.58
C PRO A 156 -2.55 -20.33 1.87
N VAL A 157 -2.91 -19.04 1.85
CA VAL A 157 -3.01 -18.21 3.05
C VAL A 157 -4.47 -18.24 3.46
N LEU A 158 -4.76 -18.41 4.76
CA LEU A 158 -6.12 -18.29 5.27
C LEU A 158 -6.64 -16.88 5.01
N LEU A 159 -7.55 -16.73 4.05
CA LEU A 159 -8.16 -15.45 3.71
C LEU A 159 -9.41 -15.23 4.56
N PRO A 160 -9.73 -13.97 4.90
CA PRO A 160 -10.97 -13.66 5.60
C PRO A 160 -12.19 -14.05 4.76
N ASP A 161 -13.09 -14.83 5.35
CA ASP A 161 -14.28 -15.39 4.69
C ASP A 161 -15.38 -14.35 4.41
N PHE A 162 -15.32 -13.19 5.06
CA PHE A 162 -16.15 -12.02 4.79
C PHE A 162 -15.67 -11.18 3.58
N LEU A 163 -14.64 -11.62 2.86
CA LEU A 163 -14.15 -10.97 1.64
C LEU A 163 -14.36 -11.86 0.42
N THR A 164 -14.93 -11.30 -0.64
CA THR A 164 -14.96 -11.97 -1.94
C THR A 164 -13.71 -11.60 -2.74
N ILE A 165 -12.82 -12.56 -2.94
CA ILE A 165 -11.54 -12.35 -3.61
C ILE A 165 -11.71 -12.50 -5.13
N GLU A 166 -11.28 -11.50 -5.88
CA GLU A 166 -11.35 -11.53 -7.35
C GLU A 166 -10.15 -12.23 -7.96
N LYS A 167 -8.93 -11.81 -7.57
CA LYS A 167 -7.70 -12.37 -8.11
C LYS A 167 -6.49 -12.14 -7.21
N VAL A 168 -5.53 -13.04 -7.30
CA VAL A 168 -4.19 -12.86 -6.72
C VAL A 168 -3.38 -11.89 -7.56
N LEU A 169 -2.69 -10.95 -6.93
CA LEU A 169 -1.82 -9.98 -7.61
C LEU A 169 -0.35 -10.34 -7.41
N HIS A 170 0.30 -10.77 -8.48
CA HIS A 170 1.74 -10.93 -8.53
C HIS A 170 2.44 -9.57 -8.76
N LEU A 171 3.71 -9.47 -8.36
CA LEU A 171 4.50 -8.23 -8.43
C LEU A 171 4.46 -7.53 -9.79
N ARG A 172 4.50 -8.28 -10.90
CA ARG A 172 4.43 -7.71 -12.27
C ARG A 172 3.06 -7.09 -12.56
N SER A 173 1.98 -7.78 -12.22
CA SER A 173 0.60 -7.28 -12.40
C SER A 173 0.34 -6.08 -11.50
N PHE A 174 0.87 -6.08 -10.28
CA PHE A 174 0.74 -4.96 -9.35
C PHE A 174 1.50 -3.72 -9.82
N SER A 175 2.69 -3.85 -10.39
CA SER A 175 3.45 -2.70 -10.93
C SER A 175 2.70 -1.99 -12.06
N ARG A 176 2.08 -2.75 -12.99
CA ARG A 176 1.23 -2.18 -14.04
C ARG A 176 -0.01 -1.50 -13.47
N LEU A 177 -0.67 -2.15 -12.52
CA LEU A 177 -1.85 -1.60 -11.87
C LEU A 177 -1.52 -0.30 -11.09
N LEU A 178 -0.39 -0.27 -10.39
CA LEU A 178 0.09 0.92 -9.71
C LEU A 178 0.50 2.02 -10.71
N HIS A 179 0.99 1.66 -11.90
CA HIS A 179 1.23 2.61 -12.99
C HIS A 179 -0.08 3.23 -13.48
N CYS A 180 -1.10 2.41 -13.76
CA CYS A 180 -2.44 2.91 -14.10
C CYS A 180 -2.94 3.88 -13.02
N LEU A 181 -2.86 3.50 -11.74
CA LEU A 181 -3.29 4.37 -10.65
C LEU A 181 -2.51 5.69 -10.54
N LYS A 182 -1.30 5.77 -11.10
CA LYS A 182 -0.49 6.99 -11.06
C LYS A 182 -0.81 7.95 -12.19
N VAL A 183 -1.40 7.52 -13.30
CA VAL A 183 -1.53 8.39 -14.47
C VAL A 183 -2.59 9.46 -14.20
N GLY A 184 -2.17 10.73 -14.18
CA GLY A 184 -3.07 11.87 -14.05
C GLY A 184 -3.75 12.22 -15.39
N PRO A 185 -4.74 13.14 -15.37
CA PRO A 185 -5.56 13.48 -16.54
C PRO A 185 -4.81 14.10 -17.73
N GLY A 186 -3.51 14.39 -17.61
CA GLY A 186 -2.67 14.94 -18.70
C GLY A 186 -1.53 14.04 -19.18
N GLY A 187 -1.40 12.81 -18.66
CA GLY A 187 -0.37 11.87 -19.11
C GLY A 187 -0.90 10.99 -20.24
N ARG A 188 -0.40 11.18 -21.46
CA ARG A 188 -0.53 10.18 -22.54
C ARG A 188 0.44 9.02 -22.28
#